data_AF-A0A4Y4AU61-F1
#
_entry.id   AF-A0A4Y4AU61-F1
#
_cell.length_a   1.000
_cell.length_b   1.000
_cell.length_c   1.000
_cell.angle_alpha   90.00
_cell.angle_beta   90.00
_cell.angle_gamma   90.00
#
_symmetry.space_group_name_H-M   'P 1'
#
loop_
_entity.id
_entity.type
_entity.pdbx_description
1 polymer ?
#
loop_
_entity_poly.entity_id
_entity_poly.type
_entity_poly.pdbx_seq_one_letter_code
_entity_poly.pdbx_strand_id
1 'polypeptide(L)'
;MKIQKILKVVYVSILFLVTVFIWEQMYSAQFLEYDKNYGVLLSVFLISVVAFVILTIMWFKVRAFIEQNSFVTILFVVMTSPLTLLFIIYFYQDIFGKLKV
;
A
#
# COMPACT_ATOMS: atom_id res chain seq x y z
N MET A 1 24.26 -7.72 -16.21
CA MET A 1 23.37 -8.78 -15.67
C MET A 1 23.17 -8.73 -14.14
N LYS A 2 24.21 -8.57 -13.31
CA LYS A 2 24.06 -8.54 -11.84
C LYS A 2 23.22 -7.36 -11.31
N ILE A 3 23.41 -6.15 -11.86
CA ILE A 3 22.72 -4.93 -11.40
C ILE A 3 21.19 -5.01 -11.60
N GLN A 4 20.72 -5.47 -12.76
CA GLN A 4 19.29 -5.61 -13.04
C GLN A 4 18.60 -6.60 -12.08
N LYS A 5 19.29 -7.69 -11.70
CA LYS A 5 18.76 -8.65 -10.72
C LYS A 5 18.64 -8.02 -9.34
N ILE A 6 19.62 -7.22 -8.92
CA ILE A 6 19.59 -6.48 -7.65
C ILE A 6 18.42 -5.48 -7.66
N LEU A 7 18.28 -4.68 -8.72
CA LEU A 7 17.19 -3.71 -8.85
C LEU A 7 15.81 -4.36 -8.78
N LYS A 8 15.65 -5.52 -9.42
CA LYS A 8 14.41 -6.31 -9.34
C LYS A 8 14.12 -6.76 -7.91
N VAL A 9 15.10 -7.30 -7.20
CA VAL A 9 14.93 -7.73 -5.80
C VAL A 9 14.57 -6.54 -4.92
N VAL A 10 15.28 -5.42 -5.06
CA VAL A 10 15.00 -4.19 -4.30
C VAL A 10 13.58 -3.70 -4.58
N TYR A 11 13.16 -3.63 -5.84
CA TYR A 11 11.82 -3.23 -6.23
C TYR A 11 10.73 -4.11 -5.59
N VAL A 12 10.85 -5.43 -5.71
CA VAL A 12 9.90 -6.39 -5.15
C VAL A 12 9.85 -6.29 -3.62
N SER A 13 11.01 -6.20 -2.97
CA SER A 13 11.10 -6.04 -1.52
C SER A 13 10.45 -4.74 -1.04
N ILE A 14 10.66 -3.62 -1.74
CA ILE A 14 10.03 -2.35 -1.40
C ILE A 14 8.51 -2.45 -1.50
N LEU A 15 7.98 -2.96 -2.61
CA LEU A 15 6.53 -3.11 -2.77
C LEU A 15 5.95 -3.99 -1.67
N PHE A 16 6.57 -5.13 -1.40
CA PHE A 16 6.14 -6.05 -0.36
C PHE A 16 6.15 -5.41 1.03
N LEU A 17 7.25 -4.74 1.41
CA LEU A 17 7.38 -4.08 2.71
C LEU A 17 6.35 -2.96 2.88
N VAL A 18 6.12 -2.15 1.85
CA VAL A 18 5.10 -1.09 1.89
C VAL A 18 3.71 -1.70 2.03
N THR A 19 3.40 -2.80 1.33
CA THR A 19 2.13 -3.50 1.52
C THR A 19 1.97 -4.01 2.94
N VAL A 20 2.94 -4.73 3.48
CA VAL A 20 2.89 -5.25 4.85
C VAL A 20 2.73 -4.11 5.86
N PHE A 21 3.47 -3.01 5.69
CA PHE A 21 3.38 -1.84 6.55
C PHE A 21 1.99 -1.20 6.53
N ILE A 22 1.41 -0.97 5.35
CA ILE A 22 0.06 -0.42 5.19
C ILE A 22 -0.98 -1.30 5.92
N TRP A 23 -0.92 -2.61 5.72
CA TRP A 23 -1.87 -3.55 6.31
C TRP A 23 -1.68 -3.72 7.82
N GLU A 24 -0.44 -3.71 8.30
CA GLU A 24 -0.15 -3.72 9.73
C GLU A 24 -0.70 -2.46 10.41
N GLN A 25 -0.49 -1.27 9.83
CA GLN A 25 -1.03 -0.03 10.39
C GLN A 25 -2.57 -0.01 10.40
N MET A 26 -3.21 -0.50 9.33
CA MET A 26 -4.68 -0.66 9.32
C MET A 26 -5.13 -1.63 10.41
N TYR A 27 -4.50 -2.80 10.52
CA TYR A 27 -4.87 -3.77 11.55
C TYR A 27 -4.66 -3.21 12.95
N SER A 28 -3.53 -2.54 13.21
CA SER A 28 -3.19 -1.97 14.51
C SER A 28 -4.12 -0.80 14.88
N ALA A 29 -4.62 -0.03 13.90
CA ALA A 29 -5.53 1.08 14.14
C ALA A 29 -6.83 0.65 14.84
N GLN A 30 -7.31 -0.59 14.66
CA GLN A 30 -8.56 -1.07 15.28
C GLN A 30 -8.52 -1.07 16.82
N PHE A 31 -7.31 -1.14 17.39
CA PHE A 31 -7.11 -1.19 18.85
C PHE A 31 -6.93 0.19 19.48
N LEU A 32 -6.93 1.26 18.67
CA LEU A 32 -6.77 2.63 19.12
C LEU A 32 -8.14 3.27 19.39
N GLU A 33 -8.13 4.29 20.26
CA GLU A 33 -9.26 5.21 20.46
C GLU A 33 -9.63 5.89 19.13
N TYR A 34 -10.89 6.29 18.99
CA TYR A 34 -11.46 6.88 17.77
C TYR A 34 -10.53 7.93 17.11
N ASP A 35 -10.11 8.97 17.82
CA ASP A 35 -9.29 10.05 17.23
C ASP A 35 -7.94 9.56 16.71
N LYS A 36 -7.29 8.65 17.46
CA LYS A 36 -6.00 8.06 17.06
C LYS A 36 -6.17 7.09 15.90
N ASN A 37 -7.27 6.33 15.87
CA ASN A 37 -7.62 5.43 14.76
C ASN A 37 -7.72 6.22 13.45
N TYR A 38 -8.52 7.29 13.40
CA TYR A 38 -8.69 8.09 12.19
C TYR A 38 -7.38 8.74 11.73
N GLY A 39 -6.54 9.20 12.67
CA GLY A 39 -5.21 9.70 12.36
C GLY A 39 -4.33 8.67 11.66
N VAL A 40 -4.33 7.42 12.13
CA VAL A 40 -3.58 6.33 11.50
C VAL A 40 -4.16 6.00 10.13
N LEU A 41 -5.47 5.82 9.99
CA LEU A 41 -6.11 5.51 8.71
C LEU A 41 -5.85 6.58 7.65
N LEU A 42 -5.90 7.86 8.03
CA LEU A 42 -5.57 8.96 7.14
C LEU A 42 -4.10 8.91 6.70
N SER A 43 -3.17 8.64 7.62
CA SER A 43 -1.75 8.55 7.28
C SER A 43 -1.47 7.39 6.32
N VAL A 44 -2.11 6.23 6.53
CA VAL A 44 -2.01 5.06 5.65
C VAL A 44 -2.57 5.38 4.25
N PHE A 45 -3.70 6.09 4.17
CA PHE A 45 -4.24 6.56 2.91
C PHE A 45 -3.28 7.50 2.17
N LEU A 46 -2.66 8.46 2.86
CA LEU A 46 -1.67 9.36 2.27
C LEU A 46 -0.44 8.62 1.75
N ILE A 47 0.06 7.62 2.49
CA ILE A 47 1.18 6.77 2.05
C ILE A 47 0.83 6.04 0.75
N SER A 48 -0.39 5.50 0.65
CA SER A 48 -0.87 4.86 -0.56
C SER A 48 -0.94 5.82 -1.75
N VAL A 49 -1.43 7.05 -1.55
CA VAL A 49 -1.44 8.09 -2.60
C VAL A 49 -0.02 8.38 -3.09
N VAL A 50 0.93 8.58 -2.17
CA VAL A 50 2.34 8.81 -2.52
C VAL A 50 2.93 7.62 -3.28
N ALA A 51 2.72 6.39 -2.80
CA ALA A 51 3.20 5.19 -3.47
C ALA A 51 2.60 5.02 -4.88
N PHE A 52 1.30 5.33 -5.04
CA PHE A 52 0.62 5.28 -6.33
C PHE A 52 1.15 6.33 -7.31
N VAL A 53 1.43 7.56 -6.84
CA VAL A 53 2.07 8.60 -7.65
C VAL A 53 3.46 8.17 -8.09
N ILE A 54 4.28 7.61 -7.19
CA ILE A 54 5.62 7.10 -7.51
C ILE A 54 5.53 5.99 -8.57
N LEU A 55 4.64 5.01 -8.40
CA LEU A 55 4.44 3.94 -9.37
C LEU A 55 3.96 4.47 -10.72
N THR A 56 3.09 5.48 -10.73
CA THR A 56 2.61 6.12 -11.96
C THR A 56 3.76 6.82 -12.68
N ILE A 57 4.60 7.58 -11.96
CA ILE A 57 5.80 8.21 -12.55
C ILE A 57 6.75 7.15 -13.11
N MET A 58 7.00 6.08 -12.36
CA MET A 58 7.83 4.96 -12.82
C MET A 58 7.23 4.28 -14.05
N TRP A 59 5.92 4.14 -14.16
CA TRP A 59 5.25 3.57 -15.33
C TRP A 59 5.56 4.37 -16.59
N PHE A 60 5.56 5.70 -16.52
CA PHE A 60 5.87 6.55 -17.68
C PHE A 60 7.38 6.63 -17.98
N LYS A 61 8.26 6.46 -16.99
CA LYS A 61 9.72 6.59 -17.16
C LYS A 61 10.43 5.27 -17.47
N VAL A 62 9.99 4.16 -16.87
CA VAL A 62 10.65 2.85 -16.89
C VAL A 62 9.66 1.71 -17.12
N ARG A 63 8.70 1.92 -18.03
CA ARG A 63 7.61 0.98 -18.36
C ARG A 63 8.05 -0.48 -18.50
N ALA A 64 9.08 -0.73 -19.31
CA ALA A 64 9.57 -2.09 -19.57
C ALA A 64 10.03 -2.81 -18.30
N PHE A 65 10.57 -2.09 -17.32
CA PHE A 65 10.96 -2.67 -16.03
C PHE A 65 9.75 -3.05 -15.18
N ILE A 66 8.68 -2.26 -15.21
CA ILE A 66 7.43 -2.58 -14.51
C ILE A 66 6.74 -3.78 -15.17
N GLU A 67 6.68 -3.82 -16.51
CA GLU A 67 6.06 -4.93 -17.23
C GLU A 67 6.74 -6.28 -16.91
N GLN A 68 8.07 -6.30 -16.74
CA GLN A 68 8.84 -7.47 -16.29
C GLN A 68 8.50 -7.94 -14.86
N ASN A 69 7.89 -7.07 -14.05
CA ASN A 69 7.50 -7.34 -12.67
C ASN A 69 5.99 -7.15 -12.45
N SER A 70 5.21 -7.20 -13.53
CA SER A 70 3.79 -6.84 -13.58
C SER A 70 2.95 -7.56 -12.52
N PHE A 71 3.20 -8.84 -12.27
CA PHE A 71 2.48 -9.59 -11.25
C PHE A 71 2.56 -8.94 -9.86
N VAL A 72 3.77 -8.56 -9.43
CA VAL A 72 3.99 -7.95 -8.10
C VAL A 72 3.40 -6.53 -8.08
N THR A 73 3.56 -5.78 -9.16
CA THR A 73 2.99 -4.42 -9.27
C THR A 73 1.47 -4.44 -9.24
N ILE A 74 0.84 -5.36 -9.96
CA ILE A 74 -0.62 -5.52 -9.98
C ILE A 74 -1.11 -5.91 -8.58
N LEU A 75 -0.45 -6.89 -7.94
CA LEU A 75 -0.82 -7.30 -6.58
C LEU A 75 -0.70 -6.15 -5.59
N PHE A 76 0.38 -5.37 -5.68
CA PHE A 76 0.53 -4.14 -4.90
C PHE A 76 -0.63 -3.16 -5.16
N VAL A 77 -0.90 -2.81 -6.42
CA VAL A 77 -1.95 -1.85 -6.78
C VAL A 77 -3.32 -2.33 -6.30
N VAL A 78 -3.67 -3.59 -6.50
CA VAL A 78 -4.96 -4.14 -6.05
C VAL A 78 -5.08 -4.07 -4.53
N MET A 79 -4.01 -4.38 -3.79
CA MET A 79 -4.04 -4.46 -2.32
C MET A 79 -3.89 -3.11 -1.62
N THR A 80 -3.26 -2.12 -2.26
CA THR A 80 -2.86 -0.87 -1.60
C THR A 80 -3.14 0.37 -2.42
N SER A 81 -3.92 0.32 -3.51
CA SER A 81 -4.29 1.55 -4.23
C SER A 81 -5.09 2.48 -3.33
N PRO A 82 -5.08 3.81 -3.60
CA PRO A 82 -5.89 4.75 -2.85
C PRO A 82 -7.38 4.40 -2.89
N LEU A 83 -7.87 3.85 -4.01
CA LEU A 83 -9.25 3.40 -4.15
C LEU A 83 -9.54 2.19 -3.26
N THR A 84 -8.65 1.18 -3.25
CA THR A 84 -8.76 0.03 -2.37
C THR A 84 -8.81 0.46 -0.91
N LEU A 85 -7.90 1.35 -0.50
CA LEU A 85 -7.86 1.83 0.87
C LEU A 85 -9.06 2.68 1.23
N LEU A 86 -9.55 3.53 0.33
CA LEU A 86 -10.76 4.32 0.57
C LEU A 86 -11.96 3.40 0.78
N PHE A 87 -12.09 2.34 -0.01
CA PHE A 87 -13.11 1.32 0.17
C PHE A 87 -12.98 0.62 1.53
N ILE A 88 -11.77 0.18 1.90
CA ILE A 88 -11.53 -0.47 3.20
C ILE A 88 -11.82 0.48 4.36
N ILE A 89 -11.43 1.75 4.27
CA ILE A 89 -11.69 2.77 5.30
C ILE A 89 -13.19 3.04 5.43
N TYR A 90 -13.92 3.09 4.32
CA TYR A 90 -15.37 3.28 4.34
C TYR A 90 -16.10 2.10 5.01
N PHE A 91 -15.65 0.87 4.75
CA PHE A 91 -16.19 -0.37 5.35
C PHE A 91 -15.36 -0.85 6.56
N TYR A 92 -14.60 0.04 7.19
CA TYR A 92 -13.56 -0.36 8.15
C TYR A 92 -14.12 -1.13 9.35
N GLN A 93 -15.26 -0.68 9.87
CA GLN A 93 -15.93 -1.31 11.01
C GLN A 93 -16.49 -2.71 10.67
N ASP A 94 -16.86 -2.94 9.41
CA ASP A 94 -17.35 -4.24 8.94
C ASP A 94 -16.19 -5.23 8.71
N ILE A 95 -15.03 -4.72 8.28
CA ILE A 95 -13.83 -5.53 7.97
C ILE A 95 -13.04 -5.88 9.23
N PHE A 96 -12.82 -4.91 10.11
CA PHE A 96 -11.96 -5.06 11.30
C PHE A 96 -12.75 -5.13 12.62
N GLY A 97 -14.07 -4.96 12.58
CA GLY A 97 -14.93 -4.98 13.76
C GLY A 97 -15.09 -3.60 14.42
N LYS A 98 -15.94 -3.54 15.45
CA LYS A 98 -16.28 -2.29 16.13
C LYS A 98 -15.07 -1.70 16.85
N LEU A 99 -14.86 -0.40 16.68
CA LEU A 99 -13.88 0.39 17.41
C LEU A 99 -14.08 0.18 18.92
N LYS A 100 -12.99 0.12 19.68
CA LYS A 100 -13.06 0.33 21.13
C LYS A 100 -13.54 1.76 21.36
N VAL A 101 -14.80 1.89 21.78
CA VAL A 101 -15.39 3.14 22.27
C VAL A 101 -14.76 3.47 23.61
#